data_AF-A0AAV5W7Y3-F1
#
_entry.id   AF-A0AAV5W7Y3-F1
#
_cell.length_a   1.000
_cell.length_b   1.000
_cell.length_c   1.000
_cell.angle_alpha   90.00
_cell.angle_beta   90.00
_cell.angle_gamma   90.00
#
_symmetry.space_group_name_H-M   'P 1'
#
loop_
_entity.id
_entity.type
_entity.pdbx_description
1 polymer ?
#
loop_
_entity_poly.entity_id
_entity_poly.type
_entity_poly.pdbx_seq_one_letter_code
_entity_poly.pdbx_strand_id
1 'polypeptide(L)'
;SEGATTLSNHLFKNYDPLLSPYNSRSDLNGSSIRLSLMRARLTGVNDRQMEFRSIVNFGVRLTRQPVFWISLVVMPTFLLGTLVMIGVFYGATPENVVNNAVR
;
A
#
# COMPACT_ATOMS: atom_id res chain seq x y z
N SER A 1 0.95 20.86 -27.77
CA SER A 1 1.82 19.87 -27.11
C SER A 1 2.40 20.38 -25.78
N GLU A 2 2.34 21.68 -25.48
CA GLU A 2 2.94 22.30 -24.28
C GLU A 2 2.25 21.95 -22.95
N GLY A 3 0.96 21.61 -22.96
CA GLY A 3 0.24 21.26 -21.72
C GLY A 3 0.62 19.91 -21.10
N ALA A 4 1.12 18.96 -21.91
CA ALA A 4 1.50 17.63 -21.42
C ALA A 4 2.86 17.66 -20.71
N THR A 5 3.78 18.49 -21.18
CA THR A 5 5.12 18.64 -20.60
C THR A 5 5.07 19.41 -19.28
N THR A 6 4.21 20.43 -19.17
CA THR A 6 3.99 21.15 -17.91
C THR A 6 3.36 20.24 -16.86
N LEU A 7 2.34 19.46 -17.20
CA LEU A 7 1.72 18.50 -16.28
C LEU A 7 2.72 17.44 -15.79
N SER A 8 3.50 16.86 -16.70
CA SER A 8 4.54 15.89 -16.34
C SER A 8 5.56 16.49 -15.36
N ASN A 9 6.05 17.69 -15.66
CA ASN A 9 7.03 18.37 -14.80
C ASN A 9 6.46 18.69 -13.42
N HIS A 10 5.17 18.97 -13.31
CA HIS A 10 4.50 19.21 -12.03
C HIS A 10 4.23 17.92 -11.24
N LEU A 11 3.80 16.85 -11.89
CA LEU A 11 3.48 15.57 -11.24
C LEU A 11 4.70 14.89 -10.64
N PHE A 12 5.85 15.00 -11.31
CA PHE A 12 7.09 14.35 -10.88
C PHE A 12 8.08 15.30 -10.21
N LYS A 13 7.67 16.56 -9.96
CA LYS A 13 8.51 17.51 -9.24
C LYS A 13 8.76 16.99 -7.82
N ASN A 14 10.02 16.71 -7.50
CA ASN A 14 10.45 16.14 -6.22
C ASN A 14 9.91 14.74 -5.92
N TYR A 15 9.45 14.00 -6.94
CA TYR A 15 9.09 12.60 -6.76
C TYR A 15 10.35 11.77 -6.54
N ASP A 16 10.53 11.23 -5.33
CA ASP A 16 11.61 10.30 -5.02
C ASP A 16 11.18 8.85 -5.36
N PRO A 17 11.82 8.20 -6.35
CA PRO A 17 11.50 6.82 -6.71
C PRO A 17 11.78 5.82 -5.57
N LEU A 18 12.65 6.17 -4.61
CA LEU A 18 12.97 5.33 -3.46
C LEU A 18 11.87 5.37 -2.39
N LEU A 19 11.10 6.46 -2.31
CA LEU A 19 9.92 6.58 -1.45
C LEU A 19 8.64 6.15 -2.18
N SER A 20 8.77 5.59 -3.38
CA SER A 20 7.60 5.11 -4.11
C SER A 20 6.88 4.06 -3.25
N PRO A 21 5.55 4.10 -3.14
CA PRO A 21 4.76 3.11 -2.37
C PRO A 21 4.84 1.67 -2.89
N TYR A 22 5.73 1.41 -3.85
CA TYR A 22 5.99 0.15 -4.50
C TYR A 22 7.47 -0.25 -4.40
N ASN A 23 8.33 0.60 -3.79
CA ASN A 23 9.71 0.28 -3.45
C ASN A 23 9.81 -0.37 -2.05
N SER A 24 9.00 -1.40 -1.83
CA SER A 24 9.11 -2.24 -0.63
C SER A 24 9.86 -3.51 -1.02
N ARG A 25 11.13 -3.61 -0.66
CA ARG A 25 11.97 -4.82 -0.88
C ARG A 25 11.44 -6.06 -0.14
N SER A 26 10.49 -5.89 0.76
CA SER A 26 9.86 -6.97 1.52
C SER A 26 8.64 -6.42 2.24
N ASP A 27 7.44 -6.58 1.69
CA ASP A 27 6.21 -6.24 2.43
C ASP A 27 5.41 -7.49 2.76
N LEU A 28 5.40 -7.81 4.05
CA LEU A 28 4.58 -8.83 4.69
C LEU A 28 3.07 -8.55 4.56
N ASN A 29 2.63 -7.40 4.02
CA ASN A 29 1.23 -6.96 4.09
C ASN A 29 0.67 -6.15 2.90
N GLY A 30 1.06 -6.44 1.65
CA GLY A 30 0.11 -6.23 0.54
C GLY A 30 0.45 -5.23 -0.57
N SER A 31 1.72 -5.07 -0.93
CA SER A 31 2.06 -4.64 -2.29
C SER A 31 2.30 -5.86 -3.18
N SER A 32 1.42 -6.13 -4.16
CA SER A 32 1.68 -7.17 -5.15
C SER A 32 2.09 -6.55 -6.48
N ILE A 33 3.27 -6.98 -6.97
CA ILE A 33 3.75 -6.66 -8.31
C ILE A 33 3.42 -7.87 -9.18
N ARG A 34 2.52 -7.70 -10.14
CA ARG A 34 2.20 -8.74 -11.13
C ARG A 34 2.88 -8.39 -12.45
N LEU A 35 3.91 -9.17 -12.81
CA LEU A 35 4.51 -9.13 -14.13
C LEU A 35 3.77 -10.12 -15.05
N SER A 36 3.38 -9.67 -16.23
CA SER A 36 2.75 -10.50 -17.26
C SER A 36 3.43 -10.28 -18.60
N LEU A 37 3.87 -11.36 -19.24
CA LEU A 37 4.34 -11.35 -20.62
C LEU A 37 3.11 -11.26 -21.53
N MET A 38 2.94 -10.13 -22.22
CA MET A 38 1.76 -9.90 -23.06
C MET A 38 2.00 -10.36 -24.50
N ARG A 39 3.23 -10.17 -25.01
CA ARG A 39 3.63 -10.62 -26.36
C ARG A 39 5.14 -10.70 -26.45
N ALA A 40 5.66 -11.76 -27.07
CA ALA A 40 7.06 -11.84 -27.48
C ALA A 40 7.12 -12.13 -28.98
N ARG A 41 8.01 -11.45 -29.71
CA ARG A 41 8.27 -11.68 -31.12
C ARG A 41 9.78 -11.76 -31.36
N LEU A 42 10.23 -12.86 -31.96
CA LEU A 42 11.59 -12.97 -32.47
C LEU A 42 11.70 -12.20 -33.78
N THR A 43 12.70 -11.35 -33.90
CA THR A 43 12.89 -10.44 -35.06
C THR A 43 14.17 -10.72 -35.85
N GLY A 44 15.10 -11.48 -35.28
CA GLY A 44 16.30 -11.90 -35.96
C GLY A 44 17.07 -12.92 -35.14
N VAL A 45 17.77 -13.80 -35.83
CA VAL A 45 18.71 -14.75 -35.27
C VAL A 45 19.97 -14.66 -36.11
N ASN A 46 21.12 -14.53 -35.46
CA ASN A 46 22.43 -14.49 -36.09
C ASN A 46 23.26 -15.65 -35.55
N ASP A 47 23.30 -16.74 -36.31
CA ASP A 47 23.95 -17.99 -35.90
C ASP A 47 25.48 -17.88 -35.83
N ARG A 48 26.08 -16.99 -36.63
CA ARG A 48 27.54 -16.76 -36.61
C ARG A 48 28.00 -16.08 -35.33
N GLN A 49 27.16 -15.24 -34.75
CA GLN A 49 27.45 -14.52 -33.51
C GLN A 49 26.71 -15.09 -32.30
N MET A 50 25.88 -16.13 -32.50
CA MET A 50 24.99 -16.69 -31.49
C MET A 50 24.10 -15.62 -30.82
N GLU A 51 23.67 -14.64 -31.61
CA GLU A 51 22.82 -13.54 -31.12
C GLU A 51 21.40 -13.71 -31.61
N PHE A 52 20.43 -13.34 -30.77
CA PHE A 52 19.03 -13.26 -31.17
C PHE A 52 18.43 -11.93 -30.74
N ARG A 53 17.59 -11.38 -31.61
CA ARG A 53 16.88 -10.11 -31.37
C ARG A 53 15.41 -10.42 -31.17
N SER A 54 14.88 -10.11 -29.99
CA SER A 54 13.46 -10.25 -29.68
C SER A 54 12.85 -8.92 -29.23
N ILE A 55 11.60 -8.70 -29.62
CA ILE A 55 10.76 -7.62 -29.10
C ILE A 55 9.83 -8.25 -28.08
N VAL A 56 9.84 -7.72 -26.86
CA VAL A 56 9.04 -8.26 -25.76
C VAL A 56 8.20 -7.17 -25.14
N ASN A 57 6.89 -7.41 -25.07
CA ASN A 57 5.93 -6.55 -24.41
C ASN A 57 5.55 -7.16 -23.06
N PHE A 58 5.85 -6.42 -22.00
CA PHE A 58 5.50 -6.77 -20.63
C PHE A 58 4.43 -5.83 -20.10
N GLY A 59 3.42 -6.40 -19.45
CA GLY A 59 2.45 -5.67 -18.65
C GLY A 59 2.84 -5.74 -17.18
N VAL A 60 3.09 -4.60 -16.56
CA VAL A 60 3.32 -4.49 -15.11
C VAL A 60 2.05 -3.96 -14.47
N ARG A 61 1.45 -4.71 -13.56
CA ARG A 61 0.31 -4.27 -12.76
C ARG A 61 0.70 -4.20 -11.30
N LEU A 62 0.53 -3.02 -10.72
CA LEU A 62 0.76 -2.77 -9.30
C LEU A 62 -0.60 -2.62 -8.63
N THR A 63 -0.87 -3.43 -7.61
CA THR A 63 -2.12 -3.35 -6.85
C THR A 63 -1.80 -3.13 -5.37
N ARG A 64 -2.49 -2.16 -4.75
CA ARG A 64 -2.47 -1.95 -3.30
C ARG A 64 -3.65 -2.69 -2.68
N GLN A 65 -3.45 -3.32 -1.52
CA GLN A 65 -4.55 -3.88 -0.74
C GLN A 65 -5.14 -2.79 0.19
N PRO A 66 -6.31 -2.19 -0.14
CA PRO A 66 -6.91 -1.13 0.67
C PRO A 66 -7.40 -1.62 2.05
N VAL A 67 -7.59 -2.93 2.19
CA VAL A 67 -8.05 -3.58 3.42
C VAL A 67 -7.08 -3.35 4.59
N PHE A 68 -5.77 -3.27 4.32
CA PHE A 68 -4.78 -3.01 5.37
C PHE A 68 -5.01 -1.65 6.04
N TRP A 69 -5.21 -0.59 5.25
CA TRP A 69 -5.45 0.77 5.76
C TRP A 69 -6.77 0.88 6.50
N ILE A 70 -7.80 0.18 6.04
CA ILE A 70 -9.11 0.13 6.71
C ILE A 70 -8.97 -0.57 8.06
N SER A 71 -8.31 -1.73 8.11
CA SER A 71 -8.07 -2.47 9.36
C SER A 71 -7.19 -1.70 10.35
N LEU A 72 -6.22 -0.91 9.87
CA LEU A 72 -5.36 -0.06 10.71
C LEU A 72 -6.16 0.98 11.50
N VAL A 73 -7.25 1.51 10.92
CA VAL A 73 -8.14 2.47 11.59
C VAL A 73 -9.22 1.76 12.42
N VAL A 74 -9.79 0.68 11.89
CA VAL A 74 -10.90 -0.03 12.54
C VAL A 74 -10.47 -0.71 13.84
N MET A 75 -9.30 -1.37 13.86
CA MET A 75 -8.80 -2.07 15.06
C MET A 75 -8.70 -1.19 16.31
N PRO A 76 -8.03 -0.01 16.29
CA PRO A 76 -7.94 0.84 17.47
C PRO A 76 -9.31 1.41 17.87
N THR A 77 -10.18 1.75 16.90
CA THR A 77 -11.54 2.23 17.22
C THR A 77 -12.41 1.17 17.87
N PHE A 78 -12.30 -0.09 17.43
CA PHE A 78 -13.02 -1.21 18.01
C PHE A 78 -12.54 -1.51 19.44
N LEU A 79 -11.22 -1.49 19.65
CA LEU A 79 -10.62 -1.72 20.96
C LEU A 79 -11.01 -0.60 21.95
N LEU A 80 -10.97 0.66 21.52
CA LEU A 80 -11.46 1.79 22.32
C LEU A 80 -12.95 1.67 22.66
N GLY A 81 -13.79 1.33 21.68
CA GLY A 81 -15.23 1.14 21.92
C GLY A 81 -15.52 0.01 22.91
N THR A 82 -14.78 -1.10 22.80
CA THR A 82 -14.89 -2.23 23.74
C THR A 82 -14.40 -1.84 25.13
N LEU A 83 -13.30 -1.10 25.23
CA LEU A 83 -12.75 -0.61 26.50
C LEU A 83 -13.70 0.35 27.21
N VAL A 84 -14.38 1.23 26.47
CA VAL A 84 -15.41 2.12 27.01
C VAL A 84 -16.59 1.32 27.55
N MET A 85 -17.07 0.32 26.81
CA MET A 85 -18.13 -0.57 27.29
C MET A 85 -17.71 -1.28 28.58
N ILE A 86 -16.53 -1.88 28.61
CA ILE A 86 -16.00 -2.53 29.82
C ILE A 86 -15.92 -1.53 30.98
N GLY A 87 -15.44 -0.30 30.75
CA GLY A 87 -15.36 0.74 31.78
C GLY A 87 -16.73 1.13 32.34
N VAL A 88 -17.76 1.23 31.50
CA VAL A 88 -19.12 1.56 31.94
C VAL A 88 -19.76 0.41 32.72
N PHE A 89 -19.58 -0.84 32.29
CA PHE A 89 -20.20 -1.99 32.93
C PHE A 89 -19.48 -2.48 34.19
N TYR A 90 -18.15 -2.28 34.30
CA TYR A 90 -17.34 -2.79 35.41
C TYR A 90 -16.67 -1.71 36.27
N GLY A 91 -16.69 -0.43 35.86
CA GLY A 91 -16.03 0.66 36.59
C GLY A 91 -16.82 1.20 37.80
N ALA A 92 -18.09 0.84 37.94
CA ALA A 92 -18.94 1.25 39.06
C ALA A 92 -18.91 0.24 40.21
N THR A 93 -17.75 0.01 40.84
CA THR A 93 -17.73 -0.64 42.17
C THR A 93 -18.12 0.38 43.25
N PRO A 94 -19.02 0.04 44.20
CA PRO A 94 -19.59 0.98 45.16
C PRO A 94 -18.56 1.70 46.04
N GLU A 95 -17.39 1.09 46.24
CA GLU A 95 -16.25 1.66 46.98
C GLU A 95 -15.64 2.92 46.34
N ASN A 96 -15.72 3.06 45.01
CA ASN A 96 -15.14 4.19 44.26
C ASN A 96 -16.14 5.33 44.03
N VAL A 97 -17.45 5.09 44.23
CA VAL A 97 -18.51 6.10 44.08
C VAL A 97 -18.58 7.01 45.32
N VAL A 98 -18.36 6.45 46.51
CA VAL A 98 -18.42 7.22 47.78
C VAL A 98 -17.26 8.21 47.90
N ASN A 99 -16.05 7.82 47.47
CA ASN A 99 -14.87 8.68 47.52
C ASN A 99 -14.89 9.83 46.50
N ASN A 100 -15.66 9.69 45.41
CA ASN A 100 -15.80 10.72 44.38
C ASN A 100 -17.01 11.65 44.59
N ALA A 101 -17.97 11.27 45.45
CA ALA A 101 -19.15 12.07 45.79
C ALA A 101 -18.95 12.98 47.01
N VAL A 102 -17.82 12.83 47.72
CA VAL A 102 -17.41 13.71 48.82
C VAL A 102 -16.22 14.57 48.37
N ARG A 103 -16.48 15.51 47.47
CA ARG A 103 -15.69 16.74 47.31
C ARG A 103 -16.52 17.86 46.72
#